data_AF-A0A7S0TWI8-F1
#
_entry.id   AF-A0A7S0TWI8-F1
#
_cell.length_a   1.000
_cell.length_b   1.000
_cell.length_c   1.000
_cell.angle_alpha   90.00
_cell.angle_beta   90.00
_cell.angle_gamma   90.00
#
_symmetry.space_group_name_H-M   'P 1'
#
loop_
_entity.id
_entity.type
_entity.pdbx_description
1 polymer ?
#
loop_
_entity_poly.entity_id
_entity_poly.type
_entity_poly.pdbx_seq_one_letter_code
_entity_poly.pdbx_strand_id
1 'polypeptide(L)'
;FAPYIFTPANPTGRHRLRLNKVREREVAIRLIEIREAQLDRIKAMRKRLRGHVGGPRQEIELVLRNCILNGSRFIYTDNWRVPQLGVLELDYVQVTKPDPATCSAMPQDEFVDFLQRLRHEIQEPWEQMRQIR
;
A
#
# COMPACT_ATOMS: atom_id res chain seq x y z
N PHE A 1 8.59 5.97 12.68
CA PHE A 1 7.91 5.60 11.42
C PHE A 1 7.02 6.75 11.01
N ALA A 2 7.39 7.49 9.96
CA ALA A 2 6.50 8.50 9.41
C ALA A 2 5.27 7.81 8.79
N PRO A 3 4.06 8.32 9.01
CA PRO A 3 2.89 7.77 8.35
C PRO A 3 2.99 8.15 6.87
N TYR A 4 3.46 7.24 6.03
CA TYR A 4 3.32 7.39 4.59
C TYR A 4 1.82 7.58 4.30
N ILE A 5 1.47 8.78 3.83
CA ILE A 5 0.11 9.12 3.46
C ILE A 5 -0.20 8.38 2.16
N PHE A 6 -1.27 7.60 2.15
CA PHE A 6 -1.75 6.97 0.92
C PHE A 6 -1.88 8.00 -0.20
N THR A 7 -1.27 7.71 -1.35
CA THR A 7 -1.54 8.42 -2.60
C THR A 7 -1.88 7.40 -3.68
N PRO A 8 -2.85 7.69 -4.58
CA PRO A 8 -3.15 6.77 -5.68
C PRO A 8 -1.96 6.49 -6.60
N ALA A 9 -1.01 7.44 -6.68
CA ALA A 9 0.21 7.31 -7.47
C ALA A 9 1.30 6.43 -6.80
N ASN A 10 1.25 6.29 -5.47
CA ASN A 10 2.13 5.40 -4.72
C ASN A 10 1.32 4.72 -3.59
N PRO A 11 0.51 3.69 -3.93
CA PRO A 11 -0.31 2.97 -2.97
C PRO A 11 0.49 1.97 -2.13
N THR A 12 1.76 1.71 -2.50
CA THR A 12 2.60 0.69 -1.88
C THR A 12 2.96 1.07 -0.45
N GLY A 13 2.78 0.13 0.48
CA GLY A 13 3.12 0.33 1.89
C GLY A 13 2.17 -0.40 2.82
N ARG A 14 2.46 -0.25 4.12
CA ARG A 14 1.61 -0.79 5.19
C ARG A 14 0.48 0.18 5.50
N HIS A 15 -0.74 -0.32 5.43
CA HIS A 15 -1.97 0.42 5.70
C HIS A 15 -2.63 -0.11 6.97
N ARG A 16 -3.11 0.79 7.81
CA ARG A 16 -3.98 0.49 8.96
C ARG A 16 -5.19 1.41 8.89
N LEU A 17 -6.32 0.85 8.46
CA LEU A 17 -7.52 1.58 8.07
C LEU A 17 -8.66 1.24 9.03
N ARG A 18 -9.19 2.26 9.70
CA ARG A 18 -10.40 2.18 10.50
C ARG A 18 -11.59 2.37 9.57
N LEU A 19 -12.23 1.26 9.24
CA LEU A 19 -13.29 1.20 8.24
C LEU A 19 -14.57 1.91 8.70
N ASN A 20 -14.72 2.25 9.98
CA ASN A 20 -15.80 3.12 10.44
C ASN A 20 -15.65 4.59 9.97
N LYS A 21 -14.45 5.00 9.53
CA LYS A 21 -14.20 6.35 9.00
C LYS A 21 -14.33 6.35 7.48
N VAL A 22 -15.19 7.21 6.95
CA VAL A 22 -15.47 7.31 5.51
C VAL A 22 -14.20 7.49 4.67
N ARG A 23 -13.29 8.38 5.07
CA ARG A 23 -12.03 8.62 4.33
C ARG A 23 -11.09 7.40 4.33
N GLU A 24 -10.95 6.71 5.47
CA GLU A 24 -10.09 5.52 5.56
C GLU A 24 -10.71 4.32 4.81
N ARG A 25 -12.05 4.25 4.74
CA ARG A 25 -12.79 3.30 3.90
C ARG A 25 -12.62 3.58 2.42
N GLU A 26 -12.65 4.84 2.00
CA GLU A 26 -12.38 5.24 0.62
C GLU A 26 -10.97 4.78 0.19
N VAL A 27 -9.95 4.96 1.06
CA VAL A 27 -8.60 4.43 0.80
C VAL A 27 -8.63 2.92 0.57
N ALA A 28 -9.33 2.15 1.41
CA ALA A 28 -9.46 0.71 1.22
C ALA A 28 -10.10 0.36 -0.14
N ILE A 29 -11.16 1.07 -0.55
CA ILE A 29 -11.81 0.89 -1.84
C ILE A 29 -10.84 1.20 -2.99
N ARG A 30 -10.12 2.32 -2.93
CA ARG A 30 -9.13 2.70 -3.95
C ARG A 30 -8.01 1.68 -4.11
N LEU A 31 -7.52 1.11 -3.01
CA LEU A 31 -6.53 0.03 -3.08
C LEU A 31 -7.07 -1.16 -3.89
N ILE A 32 -8.37 -1.45 -3.81
CA ILE A 32 -9.00 -2.58 -4.52
C ILE A 32 -9.18 -2.24 -5.98
N GLU A 33 -9.64 -1.03 -6.30
CA GLU A 33 -9.71 -0.54 -7.68
C GLU A 33 -8.34 -0.59 -8.37
N ILE A 34 -7.28 -0.13 -7.68
CA ILE A 34 -5.91 -0.13 -8.23
C ILE A 34 -5.41 -1.58 -8.44
N ARG A 35 -5.82 -2.52 -7.59
CA ARG A 35 -5.54 -3.96 -7.80
C ARG A 35 -6.28 -4.49 -9.02
N GLU A 36 -7.58 -4.19 -9.14
CA GLU A 36 -8.42 -4.65 -10.26
C GLU A 36 -7.88 -4.14 -11.60
N ALA A 37 -7.42 -2.89 -11.66
CA ALA A 37 -6.74 -2.33 -12.82
C ALA A 37 -5.43 -3.07 -13.20
N GLN A 38 -4.85 -3.84 -12.28
CA GLN A 38 -3.64 -4.64 -12.49
C GLN A 38 -3.92 -6.12 -12.74
N LEU A 39 -5.18 -6.57 -12.74
CA LEU A 39 -5.54 -7.99 -12.72
C LEU A 39 -4.96 -8.80 -13.89
N ASP A 40 -5.00 -8.27 -15.11
CA ASP A 40 -4.46 -8.96 -16.28
C ASP A 40 -2.94 -9.14 -16.21
N ARG A 41 -2.23 -8.16 -15.66
CA ARG A 41 -0.79 -8.25 -15.43
C ARG A 41 -0.46 -9.20 -14.28
N ILE A 42 -1.27 -9.22 -13.22
CA ILE A 42 -1.15 -10.18 -12.12
C ILE A 42 -1.29 -11.62 -12.66
N LYS A 43 -2.31 -11.87 -13.51
CA LYS A 43 -2.52 -13.17 -14.19
C LYS A 43 -1.34 -13.55 -15.09
N ALA A 44 -0.85 -12.60 -15.90
CA ALA A 44 0.32 -12.82 -16.76
C ALA A 44 1.59 -13.14 -15.95
N MET A 45 1.82 -12.44 -14.84
CA MET A 45 2.91 -12.72 -13.91
C MET A 45 2.78 -14.10 -13.27
N ARG A 46 1.60 -14.49 -12.79
CA ARG A 46 1.36 -15.83 -12.23
C ARG A 46 1.70 -16.93 -13.25
N LYS A 47 1.41 -16.72 -14.53
CA LYS A 47 1.81 -17.66 -15.60
C LYS A 47 3.33 -17.79 -15.73
N ARG A 48 4.09 -16.71 -15.55
CA ARG A 48 5.57 -16.70 -15.55
C ARG A 48 6.18 -17.26 -14.25
N LEU A 49 5.50 -17.07 -13.12
CA LEU A 49 5.97 -17.46 -11.79
C LEU A 49 5.70 -18.92 -11.42
N ARG A 50 5.20 -19.77 -12.33
CA ARG A 50 4.91 -21.20 -12.10
C ARG A 50 6.12 -22.07 -11.71
N GLY A 51 7.29 -21.49 -11.45
CA GLY A 51 8.48 -22.17 -10.92
C GLY A 51 9.15 -21.47 -9.73
N HIS A 52 8.52 -20.48 -9.08
CA HIS A 52 9.11 -19.82 -7.89
C HIS A 52 8.87 -20.61 -6.59
N VAL A 53 9.89 -20.60 -5.72
CA VAL A 53 10.04 -21.41 -4.48
C VAL A 53 9.06 -21.00 -3.34
N GLY A 54 7.96 -20.32 -3.64
CA GLY A 54 7.09 -19.66 -2.66
C GLY A 54 5.80 -20.39 -2.28
N GLY A 55 5.58 -21.61 -2.78
CA GLY A 55 4.33 -22.36 -2.58
C GLY A 55 3.12 -21.77 -3.33
N PRO A 56 1.95 -22.42 -3.25
CA PRO A 56 0.72 -21.92 -3.86
C PRO A 56 0.26 -20.65 -3.13
N ARG A 57 0.27 -19.50 -3.82
CA ARG A 57 -0.32 -18.24 -3.33
C ARG A 57 -1.64 -17.96 -4.02
N GLN A 58 -2.60 -17.36 -3.31
CA GLN A 58 -3.78 -16.80 -3.98
C GLN A 58 -3.38 -15.55 -4.79
N GLU A 59 -4.06 -15.26 -5.90
CA GLU A 59 -3.70 -14.13 -6.78
C GLU A 59 -3.74 -12.79 -6.04
N ILE A 60 -4.72 -12.64 -5.16
CA ILE A 60 -4.91 -11.45 -4.33
C ILE A 60 -3.75 -11.23 -3.33
N GLU A 61 -3.11 -12.29 -2.85
CA GLU A 61 -1.97 -12.19 -1.92
C GLU A 61 -0.67 -11.71 -2.61
N LEU A 62 -0.64 -11.61 -3.94
CA LEU A 62 0.49 -11.01 -4.64
C LEU A 62 0.56 -9.49 -4.38
N VAL A 63 -0.62 -8.86 -4.23
CA VAL A 63 -0.81 -7.42 -4.06
C VAL A 63 -1.13 -7.06 -2.61
N LEU A 64 -2.08 -7.77 -2.02
CA LEU A 64 -2.57 -7.51 -0.66
C LEU A 64 -2.00 -8.55 0.29
N ARG A 65 -0.97 -8.18 1.04
CA ARG A 65 -0.22 -9.08 1.92
C ARG A 65 -0.57 -8.81 3.38
N ASN A 66 -0.27 -9.80 4.22
CA ASN A 66 -0.33 -9.70 5.69
C ASN A 66 -1.65 -9.10 6.21
N CYS A 67 -2.77 -9.48 5.58
CA CYS A 67 -4.06 -8.88 5.90
C CYS A 67 -4.61 -9.36 7.25
N ILE A 68 -5.01 -8.40 8.08
CA ILE A 68 -5.57 -8.61 9.41
C ILE A 68 -6.83 -7.76 9.51
N LEU A 69 -7.94 -8.37 9.92
CA LEU A 69 -9.18 -7.67 10.24
C LEU A 69 -9.48 -7.87 11.74
N ASN A 70 -9.58 -6.77 12.48
CA ASN A 70 -9.84 -6.78 13.93
C ASN A 70 -8.87 -7.69 14.72
N GLY A 71 -7.59 -7.69 14.35
CA GLY A 71 -6.55 -8.49 14.99
C GLY A 71 -6.49 -9.96 14.54
N SER A 72 -7.43 -10.42 13.71
CA SER A 72 -7.43 -11.78 13.16
C SER A 72 -6.96 -11.80 11.71
N ARG A 73 -6.18 -12.82 11.33
CA ARG A 73 -5.77 -13.01 9.93
C ARG A 73 -7.00 -13.05 9.05
N PHE A 74 -7.02 -12.20 8.03
CA PHE A 74 -8.12 -12.12 7.09
C PHE A 74 -7.71 -12.77 5.77
N ILE A 75 -8.43 -13.83 5.39
CA ILE A 75 -8.20 -14.55 4.14
C ILE A 75 -9.13 -13.97 3.08
N TYR A 76 -8.54 -13.54 1.98
CA TYR A 76 -9.30 -13.06 0.84
C TYR A 76 -10.01 -14.21 0.12
N THR A 77 -11.19 -13.92 -0.42
CA THR A 77 -11.93 -14.82 -1.31
C THR A 77 -12.19 -14.13 -2.63
N ASP A 78 -12.56 -14.87 -3.66
CA ASP A 78 -12.81 -14.33 -5.01
C ASP A 78 -13.95 -13.30 -5.03
N ASN A 79 -14.85 -13.34 -4.03
CA ASN A 79 -16.00 -12.43 -3.87
C ASN A 79 -15.74 -11.34 -2.83
N TRP A 80 -14.49 -11.10 -2.48
CA TRP A 80 -14.16 -10.21 -1.39
C TRP A 80 -14.65 -8.78 -1.64
N ARG A 81 -15.27 -8.20 -0.62
CA ARG A 81 -15.68 -6.79 -0.56
C ARG A 81 -15.04 -6.14 0.66
N VAL A 82 -14.68 -4.86 0.54
CA VAL A 82 -14.17 -4.08 1.66
C VAL A 82 -15.19 -4.12 2.81
N PRO A 83 -14.81 -4.57 4.02
CA PRO A 83 -15.73 -4.58 5.14
C PRO A 83 -16.25 -3.19 5.48
N GLN A 84 -17.46 -3.08 6.02
CA GLN A 84 -18.01 -1.79 6.40
C GLN A 84 -17.52 -1.31 7.78
N LEU A 85 -16.99 -2.20 8.62
CA LEU A 85 -16.61 -1.88 9.99
C LEU A 85 -15.33 -2.63 10.36
N GLY A 86 -14.69 -2.18 11.43
CA GLY A 86 -13.48 -2.77 11.97
C GLY A 86 -12.19 -2.04 11.58
N VAL A 87 -11.07 -2.64 11.97
CA VAL A 87 -9.72 -2.19 11.63
C VAL A 87 -9.11 -3.18 10.66
N LEU A 88 -8.84 -2.72 9.44
CA LEU A 88 -8.18 -3.48 8.38
C LEU A 88 -6.71 -3.07 8.33
N GLU A 89 -5.83 -4.02 8.55
CA GLU A 89 -4.39 -3.86 8.38
C GLU A 89 -3.94 -4.73 7.21
N LEU A 90 -3.17 -4.16 6.29
CA LEU A 90 -2.63 -4.90 5.14
C LEU A 90 -1.37 -4.21 4.62
N ASP A 91 -0.54 -4.97 3.93
CA ASP A 91 0.57 -4.43 3.13
C ASP A 91 0.15 -4.44 1.66
N TYR A 92 0.09 -3.27 1.04
CA TYR A 92 -0.15 -3.15 -0.39
C TYR A 92 1.17 -3.15 -1.15
N VAL A 93 1.27 -4.00 -2.18
CA VAL A 93 2.43 -4.08 -3.07
C VAL A 93 1.95 -3.90 -4.50
N GLN A 94 2.30 -2.76 -5.09
CA GLN A 94 2.07 -2.55 -6.51
C GLN A 94 2.98 -3.49 -7.31
N VAL A 95 2.38 -4.22 -8.25
CA VAL A 95 3.10 -5.25 -9.03
C VAL A 95 3.61 -4.68 -10.35
N THR A 96 2.99 -3.58 -10.80
CA THR A 96 3.42 -2.83 -11.97
C THR A 96 4.47 -1.80 -11.58
N LYS A 97 5.52 -1.70 -12.39
CA LYS A 97 6.36 -0.50 -12.35
C LYS A 97 5.51 0.70 -12.81
N PRO A 98 5.72 1.89 -12.23
CA PRO A 98 5.15 3.12 -12.77
C PRO A 98 5.45 3.22 -14.27
N ASP A 99 4.50 3.75 -15.04
CA ASP A 99 4.68 3.90 -16.49
C ASP A 99 5.84 4.86 -16.77
N PRO A 100 6.90 4.43 -17.48
CA PRO A 100 8.04 5.31 -17.79
C PRO A 100 7.64 6.58 -18.56
N ALA A 101 6.51 6.57 -19.25
CA ALA A 101 5.99 7.75 -19.96
C ALA A 101 5.45 8.82 -19.00
N THR A 102 5.01 8.44 -17.80
CA THR A 102 4.44 9.36 -16.81
C THR A 102 5.25 9.46 -15.52
N CYS A 103 6.27 8.62 -15.35
CA CYS A 103 7.13 8.56 -14.17
C CYS A 103 8.60 8.42 -14.60
N SER A 104 9.37 9.48 -14.43
CA SER A 104 10.82 9.46 -14.59
C SER A 104 11.50 8.99 -13.31
N ALA A 105 12.62 8.25 -13.46
CA ALA A 105 13.48 7.96 -12.32
C ALA A 105 14.10 9.27 -11.82
N MET A 106 13.96 9.54 -10.53
CA MET A 106 14.60 10.68 -9.88
C MET A 106 16.13 10.48 -9.89
N PRO A 107 16.92 11.48 -10.32
CA PRO A 107 18.37 11.45 -10.19
C PRO A 107 18.82 11.22 -8.74
N GLN A 108 19.97 10.57 -8.55
CA GLN A 108 20.46 10.18 -7.23
C GLN A 108 20.60 11.39 -6.28
N ASP A 109 21.12 12.51 -6.79
CA ASP A 109 21.36 13.71 -5.97
C ASP A 109 20.03 14.35 -5.54
N GLU A 110 19.05 14.44 -6.44
CA GLU A 110 17.69 14.90 -6.13
C GLU A 110 17.01 13.99 -5.09
N PHE A 111 17.29 12.69 -5.14
CA PHE A 111 16.78 11.74 -4.16
C PHE A 111 17.40 11.94 -2.77
N VAL A 112 18.71 12.24 -2.70
CA VAL A 112 19.38 12.57 -1.44
C VAL A 112 18.80 13.86 -0.84
N ASP A 113 18.60 14.89 -1.66
CA ASP A 113 17.99 16.16 -1.23
C ASP A 113 16.54 15.98 -0.78
N PHE A 114 15.78 15.15 -1.48
CA PHE A 114 14.44 14.75 -1.06
C PHE A 114 14.46 14.07 0.32
N LEU A 115 15.36 13.11 0.56
CA LEU A 115 15.47 12.43 1.85
C LEU A 115 15.85 13.39 2.98
N GLN A 116 16.69 14.39 2.72
CA GLN A 116 17.03 15.42 3.71
C GLN A 116 15.81 16.28 4.05
N ARG A 117 15.08 16.77 3.03
CA ARG A 117 13.83 17.54 3.25
C ARG A 117 12.79 16.73 4.02
N LEU A 118 12.57 15.49 3.61
CA LEU A 118 11.63 14.57 4.27
C LEU A 118 12.00 14.35 5.75
N ARG A 119 13.28 14.20 6.07
CA ARG A 119 13.76 14.09 7.45
C ARG A 119 13.40 15.33 8.28
N HIS A 120 13.59 16.52 7.73
CA HIS A 120 13.22 17.78 8.39
C HIS A 120 11.70 17.90 8.59
N GLU A 121 10.90 17.62 7.56
CA GLU A 121 9.43 17.65 7.65
C GLU A 121 8.85 16.63 8.63
N ILE A 122 9.50 15.48 8.81
CA ILE A 122 9.12 14.50 9.84
C ILE A 122 9.58 14.96 11.22
N GLN A 123 10.66 15.76 11.32
CA GLN A 123 11.19 16.22 12.59
C GLN A 123 10.44 17.41 13.22
N GLU A 124 10.05 18.38 12.41
CA GLU A 124 9.37 19.59 12.87
C GLU A 124 8.04 19.34 13.66
N PRO A 125 7.19 18.35 13.29
CA PRO A 125 5.93 18.13 14.00
C PRO A 125 6.09 17.58 15.42
N TRP A 126 7.16 16.83 15.73
CA TRP A 126 7.31 16.22 17.07
C TRP A 126 8.03 17.12 18.08
N GLU A 127 8.86 18.07 17.63
CA GLU A 127 9.52 19.05 18.49
C GLU A 127 8.55 20.16 18.91
N GLN A 128 7.71 20.64 17.98
CA GLN A 128 6.67 21.63 18.27
C GLN A 128 5.63 21.09 19.27
N MET A 129 5.32 19.78 19.24
CA MET A 129 4.42 19.15 20.21
C MET A 129 5.03 18.95 21.61
N ARG A 130 6.36 19.05 21.78
CA ARG A 130 7.04 18.94 23.08
C ARG A 130 7.17 20.29 23.81
N GLN A 131 7.14 21.40 23.10
CA GLN A 131 7.28 22.75 23.69
C GLN A 131 5.95 23.36 24.20
N ILE A 132 4.80 22.69 23.99
CA ILE A 132 3.49 23.09 24.52
C ILE A 132 3.17 22.31 25.81
N ARG A 133 4.14 22.17 26.72
CA ARG A 133 3.94 21.63 28.07
C ARG A 133 4.52 22.57 29.11
#